data_AF-A0A1V4S216-F1
#
_entry.id   AF-A0A1V4S216-F1
#
_cell.length_a   1.000
_cell.length_b   1.000
_cell.length_c   1.000
_cell.angle_alpha   90.00
_cell.angle_beta   90.00
_cell.angle_gamma   90.00
#
_symmetry.space_group_name_H-M   'P 1'
#
loop_
_entity.id
_entity.type
_entity.pdbx_description
1 polymer ?
#
loop_
_entity_poly.entity_id
_entity_poly.type
_entity_poly.pdbx_seq_one_letter_code
_entity_poly.pdbx_strand_id
1 'polypeptide(L)'
;MDYKEYDSEVTLDTTLNDIRQGHIASCYLIYGDEEYLAEEALRRIVDLILPYDERSLSLFWMDGQNTDIDMICESILTPPLIPGKKVVVVNKTLLFSSKGSLPDLVKQIVENIESNPQRAVRAFAVFLQMTGWTLEDLQEGGWEKISDDDWRETVGDKSGTGREKWLPKVLDIYVKSGIQVRSG
;
A
#
# COMPACT_ATOMS: atom_id res chain seq x y z
N MET A 1 -2.19 31.41 -3.36
CA MET A 1 -0.98 30.57 -3.32
C MET A 1 -0.87 29.96 -4.70
N ASP A 2 -0.01 30.53 -5.54
CA ASP A 2 0.22 30.01 -6.89
C ASP A 2 1.11 28.77 -6.78
N TYR A 3 0.52 27.60 -7.02
CA TYR A 3 1.30 26.43 -7.38
C TYR A 3 1.83 26.67 -8.79
N LYS A 4 3.10 27.06 -8.90
CA LYS A 4 3.80 26.99 -10.18
C LYS A 4 3.91 25.51 -10.56
N GLU A 5 3.13 25.10 -11.56
CA GLU A 5 3.42 23.92 -12.35
C GLU A 5 4.82 24.08 -12.95
N TYR A 6 5.78 23.34 -12.40
CA TYR A 6 7.04 23.07 -13.06
C TYR A 6 6.92 21.67 -13.65
N ASP A 7 6.31 21.60 -14.83
CA ASP A 7 6.16 20.37 -15.60
C ASP A 7 7.48 20.03 -16.32
N SER A 8 8.54 19.89 -15.53
CA SER A 8 9.65 19.02 -15.90
C SER A 8 9.30 17.64 -15.37
N GLU A 9 9.22 16.65 -16.26
CA GLU A 9 8.99 15.25 -15.90
C GLU A 9 9.86 14.88 -14.69
N VAL A 10 9.22 14.64 -13.53
CA VAL A 10 9.93 14.33 -12.28
C VAL A 10 10.48 12.93 -12.42
N THR A 11 11.79 12.83 -12.65
CA THR A 11 12.52 11.56 -12.74
C THR A 11 13.24 11.24 -11.44
N LEU A 12 13.70 10.00 -11.30
CA LEU A 12 14.59 9.64 -10.21
C LEU A 12 15.86 10.48 -10.24
N ASP A 13 16.46 10.71 -11.41
CA ASP A 13 17.73 11.44 -11.51
C ASP A 13 17.58 12.92 -11.16
N THR A 14 16.51 13.59 -11.59
CA THR A 14 16.22 14.97 -11.15
C THR A 14 16.00 15.03 -9.65
N THR A 15 15.23 14.09 -9.09
CA THR A 15 14.97 14.00 -7.65
C THR A 15 16.26 13.84 -6.84
N LEU A 16 17.15 12.96 -7.27
CA LEU A 16 18.42 12.74 -6.57
C LEU A 16 19.35 13.95 -6.69
N ASN A 17 19.31 14.67 -7.81
CA ASN A 17 20.07 15.92 -7.97
C ASN A 17 19.56 17.03 -7.05
N ASP A 18 18.23 17.17 -6.90
CA ASP A 18 17.64 18.12 -5.96
C ASP A 18 18.04 17.81 -4.52
N ILE A 19 17.96 16.54 -4.11
CA ILE A 19 18.40 16.12 -2.76
C ILE A 19 19.88 16.45 -2.54
N ARG A 20 20.76 16.19 -3.52
CA ARG A 20 22.20 16.54 -3.43
C ARG A 20 22.45 18.04 -3.31
N GLN A 21 21.58 18.87 -3.89
CA GLN A 21 21.64 20.33 -3.77
C GLN A 21 21.02 20.84 -2.45
N GLY A 22 20.46 19.95 -1.62
CA GLY A 22 19.80 20.30 -0.37
C GLY A 22 18.31 20.64 -0.52
N HIS A 23 17.77 20.58 -1.73
CA HIS A 23 16.35 20.75 -2.01
C HIS A 23 15.61 19.43 -1.74
N ILE A 24 15.25 19.21 -0.47
CA ILE A 24 14.60 17.97 -0.03
C ILE A 24 13.11 18.25 0.17
N ALA A 25 12.26 17.59 -0.63
CA ALA A 25 10.83 17.59 -0.41
C ALA A 25 10.45 16.85 0.89
N SER A 26 9.34 17.25 1.51
CA SER A 26 8.85 16.64 2.75
C SER A 26 8.22 15.26 2.57
N CYS A 27 7.85 14.90 1.34
CA CYS A 27 7.20 13.63 1.01
C CYS A 27 7.57 13.19 -0.41
N TYR A 28 7.78 11.89 -0.59
CA TYR A 28 8.03 11.25 -1.89
C TYR A 28 7.08 10.06 -2.03
N LEU A 29 6.42 9.95 -3.18
CA LEU A 29 5.68 8.75 -3.58
C LEU A 29 6.50 8.00 -4.62
N ILE A 30 6.91 6.78 -4.29
CA ILE A 30 7.66 5.89 -5.20
C ILE A 30 6.71 4.77 -5.61
N TYR A 31 6.42 4.67 -6.89
CA TYR A 31 5.52 3.66 -7.45
C TYR A 31 5.97 3.25 -8.85
N GLY A 32 5.54 2.06 -9.28
CA GLY A 32 5.85 1.50 -10.60
C GLY A 32 5.65 -0.01 -10.60
N ASP A 33 5.57 -0.60 -11.79
CA ASP A 33 5.33 -2.05 -11.96
C ASP A 33 6.56 -2.89 -11.58
N GLU A 34 7.76 -2.30 -11.68
CA GLU A 34 9.04 -2.95 -11.39
C GLU A 34 9.46 -2.71 -9.93
N GLU A 35 9.11 -3.66 -9.05
CA GLU A 35 9.39 -3.58 -7.61
C GLU A 35 10.88 -3.33 -7.31
N TYR A 36 11.78 -3.98 -8.06
CA TYR A 36 13.22 -3.80 -7.90
C TYR A 36 13.66 -2.35 -8.11
N LEU A 37 13.10 -1.67 -9.13
CA LEU A 37 13.43 -0.27 -9.42
C LEU A 37 12.89 0.67 -8.35
N ALA A 38 11.68 0.39 -7.84
CA ALA A 38 11.10 1.16 -6.73
C ALA A 38 11.93 1.02 -5.45
N GLU A 39 12.39 -0.19 -5.12
CA GLU A 39 13.26 -0.45 -3.97
C GLU A 39 14.63 0.21 -4.14
N GLU A 40 15.21 0.18 -5.34
CA GLU A 40 16.47 0.88 -5.63
C GLU A 40 16.33 2.39 -5.49
N ALA A 41 15.26 2.98 -6.03
CA ALA A 41 14.95 4.40 -5.91
C ALA A 41 14.83 4.83 -4.44
N LEU A 42 14.05 4.08 -3.65
CA LEU A 42 13.88 4.30 -2.22
C LEU A 42 15.23 4.29 -1.50
N ARG A 43 16.05 3.25 -1.74
CA ARG A 43 17.37 3.15 -1.14
C ARG A 43 18.25 4.34 -1.49
N ARG A 44 18.31 4.75 -2.77
CA ARG A 44 19.11 5.90 -3.23
C ARG A 44 18.65 7.21 -2.60
N ILE A 45 17.35 7.42 -2.44
CA ILE A 45 16.78 8.61 -1.79
C ILE A 45 17.16 8.63 -0.31
N VAL A 46 16.94 7.53 0.42
CA VAL A 46 17.29 7.42 1.84
C VAL A 46 18.80 7.60 2.04
N ASP A 47 19.62 7.04 1.15
CA ASP A 47 21.08 7.13 1.19
C ASP A 47 21.60 8.56 1.09
N LEU A 48 20.91 9.44 0.34
CA LEU A 48 21.28 10.85 0.23
C LEU A 48 20.72 11.71 1.36
N ILE A 49 19.57 11.34 1.95
CA ILE A 49 18.93 12.12 3.01
C ILE A 49 19.56 11.85 4.37
N LEU A 50 19.87 10.58 4.67
CA LEU A 50 20.36 10.11 5.96
C LEU A 50 21.73 9.42 5.85
N PRO A 51 22.78 10.01 6.44
CA PRO A 51 24.05 9.34 6.69
C PRO A 51 23.86 7.99 7.39
N TYR A 52 24.74 7.02 7.12
CA TYR A 52 24.59 5.65 7.60
C TYR A 52 24.55 5.54 9.13
N ASP A 53 25.34 6.34 9.83
CA ASP A 53 25.45 6.40 11.28
C ASP A 53 24.20 6.97 11.98
N GLU A 54 23.46 7.86 11.32
CA GLU A 54 22.22 8.44 11.85
C GLU A 54 21.00 7.52 11.72
N ARG A 55 21.04 6.52 10.81
CA ARG A 55 19.86 5.71 10.47
C ARG A 55 19.27 4.94 11.64
N SER A 56 20.12 4.45 12.55
CA SER A 56 19.65 3.67 13.71
C SER A 56 18.74 4.48 14.64
N LEU A 57 18.81 5.81 14.60
CA LEU A 57 18.07 6.72 15.48
C LEU A 57 17.08 7.62 14.74
N SER A 58 17.19 7.71 13.41
CA SER A 58 16.44 8.66 12.57
C SER A 58 15.68 8.03 11.39
N LEU A 59 15.90 6.75 11.07
CA LEU A 59 15.16 6.02 10.03
C LEU A 59 14.14 5.06 10.64
N PHE A 60 12.87 5.25 10.30
CA PHE A 60 11.76 4.44 10.81
C PHE A 60 11.10 3.72 9.64
N TRP A 61 11.24 2.40 9.61
CA TRP A 61 10.66 1.56 8.57
C TRP A 61 9.35 0.95 9.04
N MET A 62 8.30 1.14 8.25
CA MET A 62 6.95 0.67 8.55
C MET A 62 6.47 -0.21 7.39
N ASP A 63 5.87 -1.36 7.72
CA ASP A 63 5.16 -2.17 6.76
C ASP A 63 3.77 -1.56 6.54
N GLY A 64 3.57 -0.92 5.38
CA GLY A 64 2.36 -0.21 5.02
C GLY A 64 1.13 -1.08 4.85
N GLN A 65 1.26 -2.42 4.83
CA GLN A 65 0.11 -3.32 4.91
C GLN A 65 -0.33 -3.56 6.35
N ASN A 66 0.61 -3.40 7.29
CA ASN A 66 0.36 -3.57 8.71
C ASN A 66 0.19 -2.24 9.47
N THR A 67 0.42 -1.12 8.81
CA THR A 67 0.39 0.22 9.40
C THR A 67 -0.82 1.01 8.87
N ASP A 68 -1.64 1.54 9.78
CA ASP A 68 -2.72 2.47 9.43
C ASP A 68 -2.23 3.93 9.40
N ILE A 69 -3.10 4.83 8.95
CA ILE A 69 -2.76 6.25 8.82
C ILE A 69 -2.44 6.92 10.16
N ASP A 70 -3.11 6.50 11.23
CA ASP A 70 -2.92 7.04 12.58
C ASP A 70 -1.51 6.71 13.08
N MET A 71 -1.06 5.46 12.93
CA MET A 71 0.31 5.04 13.27
C MET A 71 1.38 5.77 12.43
N ILE A 72 1.12 6.02 11.14
CA ILE A 72 2.02 6.81 10.28
C ILE A 72 2.12 8.24 10.83
N CYS A 73 0.99 8.87 11.14
CA CYS A 73 0.93 10.21 11.70
C CYS A 73 1.66 10.29 13.04
N GLU A 74 1.43 9.35 13.95
CA GLU A 74 2.13 9.26 15.24
C GLU A 74 3.66 9.15 15.05
N SER A 75 4.10 8.31 14.10
CA SER A 75 5.52 8.20 13.77
C SER A 75 6.08 9.52 13.28
N ILE A 76 5.41 10.21 12.35
CA ILE A 76 5.86 11.52 11.84
C ILE A 76 5.93 12.57 12.95
N LEU A 77 4.94 12.61 13.84
CA LEU A 77 4.85 13.60 14.93
C LEU A 77 5.85 13.32 16.07
N THR A 78 6.32 12.09 16.21
CA THR A 78 7.32 11.73 17.22
C THR A 78 8.70 12.23 16.80
N PRO A 79 9.35 13.14 17.56
CA PRO A 79 10.68 13.65 17.21
C PRO A 79 11.75 12.53 17.16
N PRO A 80 12.81 12.66 16.33
CA PRO A 80 13.94 11.75 16.34
C PRO A 80 14.72 11.84 17.67
N LEU A 81 15.47 10.79 18.00
CA LEU A 81 16.27 10.74 19.24
C LEU A 81 17.49 11.67 19.20
N ILE A 82 17.94 12.03 18.00
CA ILE A 82 19.08 12.93 17.76
C ILE A 82 18.64 14.13 16.92
N PRO A 83 19.30 15.29 17.07
CA PRO A 83 19.09 16.43 16.17
C PRO A 83 19.41 16.04 14.73
N GLY A 84 18.52 16.37 13.80
CA GLY A 84 18.72 16.04 12.39
C GLY A 84 17.42 15.80 11.65
N LYS A 85 17.53 15.20 10.46
CA LYS A 85 16.37 14.79 9.67
C LYS A 85 15.84 13.47 10.23
N LYS A 86 14.53 13.30 10.20
CA LYS A 86 13.86 12.02 10.41
C LYS A 86 13.28 11.54 9.08
N VAL A 87 13.46 10.27 8.76
CA VAL A 87 12.83 9.65 7.59
C VAL A 87 11.92 8.53 8.08
N VAL A 88 10.65 8.60 7.69
CA VAL A 88 9.67 7.54 7.88
C VAL A 88 9.42 6.91 6.51
N VAL A 89 9.69 5.61 6.39
CA VAL A 89 9.41 4.83 5.19
C VAL A 89 8.19 3.97 5.45
N VAL A 90 7.16 4.12 4.61
CA VAL A 90 5.98 3.25 4.62
C VAL A 90 6.02 2.40 3.36
N ASN A 91 6.51 1.16 3.49
CA ASN A 91 6.72 0.29 2.34
C ASN A 91 5.45 -0.51 2.00
N LYS A 92 5.17 -0.73 0.71
CA LYS A 92 4.05 -1.58 0.22
C LYS A 92 2.67 -1.20 0.79
N THR A 93 2.41 0.10 0.97
CA THR A 93 1.13 0.58 1.50
C THR A 93 -0.03 0.38 0.53
N LEU A 94 -1.21 0.09 1.09
CA LEU A 94 -2.48 0.03 0.34
C LEU A 94 -3.24 1.37 0.33
N LEU A 95 -2.68 2.44 0.92
CA LEU A 95 -3.33 3.76 1.00
C LEU A 95 -3.60 4.39 -0.38
N PHE A 96 -2.82 4.02 -1.40
CA PHE A 96 -2.95 4.51 -2.77
C PHE A 96 -3.64 3.51 -3.70
N SER A 97 -4.32 2.50 -3.15
CA SER A 97 -5.10 1.55 -3.94
C SER A 97 -6.25 2.25 -4.67
N SER A 98 -6.48 1.81 -5.91
CA SER A 98 -7.57 2.26 -6.77
C SER A 98 -8.21 1.06 -7.48
N LYS A 99 -9.29 1.29 -8.23
CA LYS A 99 -9.91 0.24 -9.07
C LYS A 99 -8.91 -0.43 -10.02
N GLY A 100 -7.93 0.32 -10.54
CA GLY A 100 -6.88 -0.23 -11.41
C GLY A 100 -5.96 -1.25 -10.72
N SER A 101 -5.87 -1.19 -9.38
CA SER A 101 -5.03 -2.08 -8.56
C SER A 101 -5.75 -3.33 -8.04
N LEU A 102 -7.04 -3.52 -8.37
CA LEU A 102 -7.83 -4.67 -7.91
C LEU A 102 -7.19 -6.03 -8.25
N PRO A 103 -6.62 -6.27 -9.46
CA PRO A 103 -5.95 -7.52 -9.75
C PRO A 103 -4.76 -7.81 -8.83
N ASP A 104 -3.93 -6.79 -8.55
CA ASP A 104 -2.77 -6.93 -7.66
C ASP A 104 -3.21 -7.15 -6.22
N LEU A 105 -4.31 -6.52 -5.81
CA LEU A 105 -4.91 -6.73 -4.51
C LEU A 105 -5.41 -8.18 -4.34
N VAL A 106 -6.06 -8.74 -5.37
CA VAL A 106 -6.47 -10.16 -5.38
C VAL A 106 -5.25 -11.07 -5.30
N LYS A 107 -4.20 -10.79 -6.07
CA LYS A 107 -2.93 -11.55 -5.99
C LYS A 107 -2.38 -11.53 -4.56
N GLN A 108 -2.33 -10.36 -3.92
CA GLN A 108 -1.90 -10.23 -2.52
C GLN A 108 -2.78 -11.02 -1.54
N ILE A 109 -4.09 -11.03 -1.73
CA ILE A 109 -4.99 -11.85 -0.91
C ILE A 109 -4.62 -13.32 -1.05
N VAL A 110 -4.53 -13.82 -2.29
CA VAL A 110 -4.26 -15.23 -2.60
C VAL A 110 -2.90 -15.68 -2.06
N GLU A 111 -1.85 -14.88 -2.24
CA GLU A 111 -0.49 -15.22 -1.79
C GLU A 111 -0.35 -15.27 -0.26
N ASN A 112 -1.15 -14.47 0.46
CA ASN A 112 -1.04 -14.34 1.91
C ASN A 112 -2.10 -15.14 2.67
N ILE A 113 -3.13 -15.69 2.01
CA ILE A 113 -4.28 -16.31 2.68
C ILE A 113 -3.92 -17.43 3.65
N GLU A 114 -2.90 -18.22 3.31
CA GLU A 114 -2.40 -19.32 4.15
C GLU A 114 -1.21 -18.89 5.02
N SER A 115 -0.29 -18.08 4.46
CA SER A 115 0.99 -17.75 5.09
C SER A 115 0.91 -16.58 6.06
N ASN A 116 0.03 -15.61 5.80
CA ASN A 116 -0.23 -14.45 6.64
C ASN A 116 -1.71 -14.01 6.53
N PRO A 117 -2.63 -14.72 7.22
CA PRO A 117 -4.06 -14.48 7.11
C PRO A 117 -4.49 -13.05 7.46
N GLN A 118 -3.80 -12.39 8.39
CA GLN A 118 -4.09 -10.99 8.75
C GLN A 118 -3.85 -10.05 7.58
N ARG A 119 -2.75 -10.26 6.85
CA ARG A 119 -2.43 -9.49 5.64
C ARG A 119 -3.44 -9.73 4.52
N ALA A 120 -3.87 -10.97 4.33
CA ALA A 120 -4.92 -11.30 3.37
C ALA A 120 -6.26 -10.62 3.71
N VAL A 121 -6.65 -10.60 4.99
CA VAL A 121 -7.87 -9.92 5.45
C VAL A 121 -7.81 -8.41 5.24
N ARG A 122 -6.66 -7.77 5.49
CA ARG A 122 -6.50 -6.33 5.25
C ARG A 122 -6.56 -5.98 3.76
N ALA A 123 -5.92 -6.78 2.90
CA ALA A 123 -6.05 -6.63 1.46
C ALA A 123 -7.51 -6.83 1.01
N PHE A 124 -8.22 -7.79 1.60
CA PHE A 124 -9.63 -8.02 1.33
C PHE A 124 -10.54 -6.88 1.83
N ALA A 125 -10.24 -6.26 2.96
CA ALA A 125 -10.92 -5.06 3.42
C ALA A 125 -10.85 -3.91 2.39
N VAL A 126 -9.65 -3.65 1.86
CA VAL A 126 -9.45 -2.64 0.80
C VAL A 126 -10.18 -3.06 -0.48
N PHE A 127 -10.21 -4.36 -0.79
CA PHE A 127 -10.94 -4.88 -1.95
C PHE A 127 -12.43 -4.56 -1.84
N LEU A 128 -13.07 -4.83 -0.70
CA LEU A 128 -14.48 -4.50 -0.46
C LEU A 128 -14.75 -2.99 -0.61
N GLN A 129 -13.87 -2.14 -0.08
CA GLN A 129 -13.99 -0.68 -0.24
C GLN A 129 -13.92 -0.25 -1.72
N MET A 130 -13.05 -0.87 -2.51
CA MET A 130 -12.83 -0.51 -3.92
C MET A 130 -13.92 -1.04 -4.86
N THR A 131 -14.48 -2.22 -4.57
CA THR A 131 -15.60 -2.79 -5.33
C THR A 131 -16.94 -2.20 -4.90
N GLY A 132 -17.04 -1.71 -3.67
CA GLY A 132 -18.29 -1.26 -3.07
C GLY A 132 -19.17 -2.41 -2.57
N TRP A 133 -18.68 -3.66 -2.60
CA TRP A 133 -19.39 -4.79 -2.01
C TRP A 133 -19.26 -4.78 -0.50
N THR A 134 -20.34 -5.16 0.16
CA THR A 134 -20.34 -5.43 1.60
C THR A 134 -19.97 -6.88 1.88
N LEU A 135 -19.71 -7.19 3.15
CA LEU A 135 -19.45 -8.58 3.56
C LEU A 135 -20.72 -9.42 3.37
N GLU A 136 -21.88 -8.83 3.66
CA GLU A 136 -23.20 -9.44 3.55
C GLU A 136 -23.54 -9.80 2.09
N ASP A 137 -23.14 -8.96 1.13
CA ASP A 137 -23.34 -9.24 -0.31
C ASP A 137 -22.62 -10.50 -0.77
N LEU A 138 -21.49 -10.83 -0.12
CA LEU A 138 -20.64 -11.94 -0.52
C LEU A 138 -20.87 -13.20 0.32
N GLN A 139 -21.38 -13.10 1.54
CA GLN A 139 -21.64 -14.26 2.39
C GLN A 139 -22.81 -15.12 1.92
N GLU A 140 -22.95 -16.32 2.50
CA GLU A 140 -24.07 -17.25 2.25
C GLU A 140 -24.30 -17.56 0.75
N GLY A 141 -23.22 -17.68 -0.02
CA GLY A 141 -23.27 -17.93 -1.45
C GLY A 141 -23.67 -16.70 -2.29
N GLY A 142 -23.70 -15.51 -1.70
CA GLY A 142 -23.92 -14.25 -2.41
C GLY A 142 -22.87 -14.02 -3.51
N TRP A 143 -21.61 -14.34 -3.24
CA TRP A 143 -20.55 -14.26 -4.23
C TRP A 143 -20.74 -15.18 -5.45
N GLU A 144 -21.42 -16.32 -5.29
CA GLU A 144 -21.72 -17.27 -6.38
C GLU A 144 -22.78 -16.74 -7.34
N LYS A 145 -23.59 -15.77 -6.89
CA LYS A 145 -24.66 -15.16 -7.70
C LYS A 145 -24.16 -14.04 -8.60
N ILE A 146 -22.98 -13.51 -8.35
CA ILE A 146 -22.35 -12.49 -9.20
C ILE A 146 -21.95 -13.17 -10.50
N SER A 147 -22.41 -12.68 -11.65
CA SER A 147 -22.05 -13.32 -12.94
C SER A 147 -20.55 -13.20 -13.21
N ASP A 148 -20.00 -14.09 -14.06
CA ASP A 148 -18.59 -14.01 -14.45
C ASP A 148 -18.27 -12.71 -15.20
N ASP A 149 -19.24 -12.16 -15.95
CA ASP A 149 -19.10 -10.88 -16.65
C ASP A 149 -19.07 -9.71 -15.66
N ASP A 150 -20.00 -9.64 -14.69
CA ASP A 150 -20.01 -8.59 -13.67
C ASP A 150 -18.73 -8.62 -12.82
N TRP A 151 -18.27 -9.83 -12.51
CA TRP A 151 -17.01 -10.02 -11.79
C TRP A 151 -15.82 -9.50 -12.59
N ARG A 152 -15.73 -9.86 -13.88
CA ARG A 152 -14.64 -9.40 -14.76
C ARG A 152 -14.67 -7.90 -14.96
N GLU A 153 -15.85 -7.29 -15.08
CA GLU A 153 -16.00 -5.84 -15.20
C GLU A 153 -15.52 -5.12 -13.93
N THR A 154 -15.79 -5.70 -12.76
CA THR A 154 -15.44 -5.10 -11.47
C THR A 154 -13.97 -5.30 -11.10
N VAL A 155 -13.48 -6.54 -11.14
CA VAL A 155 -12.18 -6.95 -10.57
C VAL A 155 -11.09 -7.06 -11.64
N GLY A 156 -11.47 -7.27 -12.90
CA GLY A 156 -10.55 -7.57 -14.00
C GLY A 156 -10.14 -9.06 -14.06
N ASP A 157 -9.64 -9.48 -15.22
CA ASP A 157 -9.33 -10.89 -15.53
C ASP A 157 -7.88 -11.30 -15.20
N LYS A 158 -7.07 -10.35 -14.71
CA LYS A 158 -5.61 -10.53 -14.59
C LYS A 158 -5.15 -11.30 -13.36
N SER A 159 -6.04 -11.70 -12.46
CA SER A 159 -5.65 -12.40 -11.22
C SER A 159 -5.22 -13.85 -11.46
N GLY A 160 -5.58 -14.46 -12.60
CA GLY A 160 -5.21 -15.83 -12.97
C GLY A 160 -5.74 -16.94 -12.04
N THR A 161 -6.49 -16.57 -11.00
CA THR A 161 -7.02 -17.48 -9.98
C THR A 161 -8.53 -17.25 -9.85
N GLY A 162 -9.31 -18.29 -10.14
CA GLY A 162 -10.77 -18.24 -9.99
C GLY A 162 -11.19 -17.90 -8.56
N ARG A 163 -12.20 -17.03 -8.43
CA ARG A 163 -12.72 -16.51 -7.16
C ARG A 163 -13.16 -17.61 -6.19
N GLU A 164 -13.64 -18.72 -6.72
CA GLU A 164 -14.05 -19.91 -5.96
C GLU A 164 -12.92 -20.52 -5.14
N LYS A 165 -11.65 -20.29 -5.50
CA LYS A 165 -10.48 -20.87 -4.83
C LYS A 165 -10.04 -20.11 -3.59
N TRP A 166 -10.34 -18.81 -3.52
CA TRP A 166 -9.82 -17.92 -2.48
C TRP A 166 -10.90 -17.18 -1.71
N LEU A 167 -12.01 -16.82 -2.36
CA LEU A 167 -13.04 -15.98 -1.77
C LEU A 167 -13.73 -16.65 -0.57
N PRO A 168 -14.14 -17.93 -0.63
CA PRO A 168 -14.70 -18.61 0.55
C PRO A 168 -13.74 -18.64 1.74
N LYS A 169 -12.45 -18.84 1.48
CA LYS A 169 -11.42 -18.90 2.51
C LYS A 169 -11.23 -17.54 3.19
N VAL A 170 -11.09 -16.46 2.42
CA VAL A 170 -10.83 -15.14 3.00
C VAL A 170 -12.06 -14.61 3.72
N LEU A 171 -13.28 -14.93 3.24
CA LEU A 171 -14.53 -14.62 3.95
C LEU A 171 -14.57 -15.28 5.33
N ASP A 172 -14.23 -16.58 5.43
CA ASP A 172 -14.18 -17.29 6.70
C ASP A 172 -13.16 -16.68 7.67
N ILE A 173 -11.96 -16.35 7.19
CA ILE A 173 -10.91 -15.71 7.99
C ILE A 173 -11.38 -14.31 8.43
N TYR A 174 -11.97 -13.52 7.53
CA TYR A 174 -12.45 -12.17 7.81
C TYR A 174 -13.49 -12.18 8.94
N VAL A 175 -14.49 -13.07 8.86
CA VAL A 175 -15.51 -13.24 9.91
C VAL A 175 -14.89 -13.59 11.26
N LYS A 176 -13.93 -14.51 11.27
CA LYS A 176 -13.23 -14.94 12.49
C LYS A 176 -12.31 -13.85 13.06
N SER A 177 -11.77 -12.98 12.22
CA SER A 177 -10.82 -11.95 12.61
C SER A 177 -11.45 -10.78 13.39
N GLY A 178 -12.78 -10.59 13.27
CA GLY A 178 -13.48 -9.49 13.94
C GLY A 178 -13.04 -8.08 13.51
N ILE A 179 -12.31 -7.96 12.39
CA ILE A 179 -11.82 -6.68 11.89
C ILE A 179 -13.02 -5.85 11.41
N GLN A 180 -13.37 -4.83 12.18
CA GLN A 180 -14.28 -3.78 11.72
C GLN A 180 -13.52 -2.86 10.78
N VAL A 181 -13.80 -2.98 9.49
CA VAL A 181 -13.37 -1.97 8.52
C VAL A 181 -14.14 -0.70 8.84
N ARG A 182 -13.44 0.29 9.40
CA ARG A 182 -13.98 1.63 9.54
C ARG A 182 -14.27 2.14 8.13
N SER A 183 -15.55 2.37 7.85
CA SER A 183 -15.98 3.21 6.74
C SER A 183 -15.36 4.60 7.00
N GLY A 184 -14.57 5.08 6.04
CA GLY A 184 -14.05 6.45 6.06
C GLY A 184 -15.17 7.48 6.00
#